data_AF-A0A962T4P4-F1
#
_entry.id   AF-A0A962T4P4-F1
#
_cell.length_a   1.000
_cell.length_b   1.000
_cell.length_c   1.000
_cell.angle_alpha   90.00
_cell.angle_beta   90.00
_cell.angle_gamma   90.00
#
_symmetry.space_group_name_H-M   'P 1'
#
loop_
_entity.id
_entity.type
_entity.pdbx_description
1 polymer ?
#
loop_
_entity_poly.entity_id
_entity_poly.type
_entity_poly.pdbx_seq_one_letter_code
_entity_poly.pdbx_strand_id
1 'polypeptide(L)'
;QWFKPSVDNSVYPCKMMGKHRGRLMTIKTILISLAIGLFYSGSIGYAPRLQAAAMIEHTDKSRAIYHQVRPVLARDMERKGLQWGRPVYFRAFKSERILEAWIEKEGTYRFFKSYFIYGLSGKLGPKFKQGDYQVPEGFYTVHPGQMHPRSKYHLAFNIGYPNAFDRANGRTGDYIMVHGYTGSSGCLAMKDQYIEEIYSLAYAALSGGQRFFRIDIFPFRMTDARTRYLFEQETPAVTGFFARAIKWLMDFFNQYRFPEKSATLQSVPYKEIVEFWEALKKGYDIFERYKIPARVQVIQGEYSIKPPNT
;
A
#
# COMPACT_ATOMS: atom_id res chain seq x y z
N GLN A 1 -55.38 3.67 -31.79
CA GLN A 1 -55.20 2.31 -32.34
C GLN A 1 -54.18 1.60 -31.47
N TRP A 2 -54.44 0.55 -30.68
CA TRP A 2 -55.62 -0.15 -30.18
C TRP A 2 -55.16 -0.78 -28.85
N PHE A 3 -55.61 -0.24 -27.71
CA PHE A 3 -56.38 -0.86 -26.61
C PHE A 3 -55.74 -2.03 -25.79
N LYS A 4 -55.47 -1.70 -24.51
CA LYS A 4 -55.49 -2.53 -23.26
C LYS A 4 -56.94 -3.00 -22.94
N PRO A 5 -57.30 -3.54 -21.74
CA PRO A 5 -56.77 -4.59 -20.83
C PRO A 5 -57.90 -5.51 -20.23
N SER A 6 -57.60 -6.41 -19.27
CA SER A 6 -58.42 -6.76 -18.06
C SER A 6 -57.76 -7.96 -17.33
N VAL A 7 -57.22 -7.87 -16.11
CA VAL A 7 -57.85 -7.91 -14.76
C VAL A 7 -58.98 -8.93 -14.60
N ASP A 8 -58.79 -9.95 -13.75
CA ASP A 8 -59.82 -10.33 -12.77
C ASP A 8 -59.23 -11.01 -11.52
N ASN A 9 -59.81 -10.67 -10.38
CA ASN A 9 -59.57 -11.14 -9.02
C ASN A 9 -60.78 -11.98 -8.59
N SER A 10 -60.57 -13.22 -8.12
CA SER A 10 -61.64 -13.97 -7.43
C SER A 10 -61.13 -14.78 -6.23
N VAL A 11 -61.03 -14.11 -5.08
CA VAL A 11 -61.71 -14.40 -3.80
C VAL A 11 -62.32 -15.82 -3.60
N TYR A 12 -61.70 -16.59 -2.66
CA TYR A 12 -62.20 -17.58 -1.63
C TYR A 12 -63.16 -18.75 -2.03
N PRO A 13 -63.15 -19.96 -1.36
CA PRO A 13 -63.05 -20.10 0.10
C PRO A 13 -62.32 -21.31 0.73
N CYS A 14 -62.09 -21.12 2.02
CA CYS A 14 -61.74 -22.12 3.05
C CYS A 14 -62.88 -23.15 3.26
N LYS A 15 -62.55 -24.44 3.36
CA LYS A 15 -63.12 -25.35 4.39
C LYS A 15 -62.53 -26.77 4.40
N MET A 16 -62.34 -27.24 5.65
CA MET A 16 -62.54 -28.59 6.18
C MET A 16 -61.33 -29.49 6.48
N MET A 17 -61.22 -29.73 7.79
CA MET A 17 -60.48 -30.75 8.53
C MET A 17 -60.68 -32.18 8.00
N GLY A 18 -59.69 -33.06 8.21
CA GLY A 18 -59.95 -34.49 8.13
C GLY A 18 -58.74 -35.42 8.31
N LYS A 19 -58.53 -35.85 9.55
CA LYS A 19 -58.03 -37.18 9.99
C LYS A 19 -56.56 -37.58 9.74
N HIS A 20 -55.88 -37.71 10.88
CA HIS A 20 -54.77 -38.64 11.11
C HIS A 20 -55.05 -40.06 10.59
N ARG A 21 -54.09 -40.62 9.85
CA ARG A 21 -53.72 -42.05 9.92
C ARG A 21 -52.21 -42.17 9.85
N GLY A 22 -51.63 -42.76 10.90
CA GLY A 22 -50.20 -42.97 11.03
C GLY A 22 -49.65 -43.88 9.94
N ARG A 23 -48.45 -43.55 9.48
CA ARG A 23 -47.60 -44.47 8.73
C ARG A 23 -46.20 -44.34 9.33
N LEU A 24 -45.73 -45.44 9.92
CA LEU A 24 -44.35 -45.64 10.37
C LEU A 24 -43.41 -45.14 9.25
N MET A 25 -42.73 -44.02 9.48
CA MET A 25 -41.57 -43.64 8.67
C MET A 25 -40.39 -44.47 9.17
N THR A 26 -40.03 -45.48 8.38
CA THR A 26 -38.84 -46.29 8.58
C THR A 26 -37.61 -45.38 8.64
N ILE A 27 -36.77 -45.58 9.65
CA ILE A 27 -35.55 -44.82 10.00
C ILE A 27 -34.54 -44.63 8.83
N LYS A 28 -34.73 -45.32 7.69
CA LYS A 28 -33.86 -45.22 6.50
C LYS A 28 -33.98 -43.91 5.71
N THR A 29 -35.09 -43.17 5.80
CA THR A 29 -35.28 -41.95 4.95
C THR A 29 -34.66 -40.68 5.55
N ILE A 30 -34.39 -40.66 6.86
CA ILE A 30 -33.78 -39.50 7.55
C ILE A 30 -32.26 -39.44 7.29
N LEU A 31 -31.61 -40.58 7.07
CA LEU A 31 -30.15 -40.64 6.87
C LEU A 31 -29.70 -40.21 5.46
N ILE A 32 -30.55 -40.30 4.44
CA ILE A 32 -30.20 -39.87 3.07
C ILE A 32 -30.34 -38.34 2.92
N SER A 33 -31.26 -37.72 3.66
CA SER A 33 -31.42 -36.25 3.65
C SER A 33 -30.30 -35.52 4.40
N LEU A 34 -29.74 -36.15 5.44
CA LEU A 34 -28.55 -35.64 6.14
C LEU A 34 -27.26 -35.80 5.33
N ALA A 35 -27.15 -36.84 4.49
CA ALA A 35 -25.98 -37.02 3.62
C ALA A 35 -25.93 -36.03 2.44
N ILE A 36 -27.09 -35.63 1.90
CA ILE A 36 -27.16 -34.64 0.81
C ILE A 36 -27.02 -33.20 1.35
N GLY A 37 -27.49 -32.93 2.58
CA GLY A 37 -27.28 -31.64 3.25
C GLY A 37 -25.83 -31.35 3.65
N LEU A 38 -25.03 -32.38 3.93
CA LEU A 38 -23.60 -32.25 4.24
C LEU A 38 -22.69 -32.08 3.01
N PHE A 39 -23.18 -32.36 1.80
CA PHE A 39 -22.42 -32.12 0.57
C PHE A 39 -22.57 -30.70 0.02
N TYR A 40 -23.61 -29.95 0.41
CA TYR A 40 -23.85 -28.58 -0.07
C TYR A 40 -23.33 -27.47 0.86
N SER A 41 -22.92 -27.78 2.09
CA SER A 41 -22.33 -26.78 3.01
C SER A 41 -20.81 -26.67 2.93
N GLY A 42 -20.14 -27.46 2.08
CA GLY A 42 -18.67 -27.59 2.06
C GLY A 42 -17.92 -26.63 1.14
N SER A 43 -18.58 -25.86 0.27
CA SER A 43 -17.89 -25.22 -0.88
C SER A 43 -17.74 -23.70 -0.82
N ILE A 44 -18.28 -23.01 0.20
CA ILE A 44 -18.35 -21.54 0.19
C ILE A 44 -17.08 -20.86 0.78
N GLY A 45 -16.16 -21.62 1.40
CA GLY A 45 -15.02 -21.03 2.13
C GLY A 45 -13.69 -20.86 1.37
N TYR A 46 -13.48 -21.56 0.25
CA TYR A 46 -12.14 -21.66 -0.37
C TYR A 46 -11.90 -20.75 -1.59
N ALA A 47 -12.95 -20.16 -2.15
CA ALA A 47 -12.86 -19.38 -3.39
C ALA A 47 -12.01 -18.10 -3.34
N PRO A 48 -11.99 -17.27 -2.26
CA PRO A 48 -11.36 -15.95 -2.35
C PRO A 48 -9.82 -15.99 -2.43
N ARG A 49 -9.18 -17.06 -1.93
CA ARG A 49 -7.71 -17.18 -1.90
C ARG A 49 -7.11 -17.58 -3.26
N LEU A 50 -7.82 -18.43 -4.00
CA LEU A 50 -7.41 -18.84 -5.36
C LEU A 50 -7.53 -17.69 -6.37
N GLN A 51 -8.50 -16.80 -6.18
CA GLN A 51 -8.79 -15.73 -7.13
C GLN A 51 -7.74 -14.60 -7.10
N ALA A 52 -7.13 -14.30 -5.94
CA ALA A 52 -6.09 -13.27 -5.84
C ALA A 52 -4.77 -13.66 -6.52
N ALA A 53 -4.33 -14.92 -6.37
CA ALA A 53 -3.10 -15.42 -7.00
C ALA A 53 -3.24 -15.52 -8.54
N ALA A 54 -4.44 -15.78 -9.05
CA ALA A 54 -4.72 -15.80 -10.49
C ALA A 54 -4.68 -14.40 -11.15
N MET A 55 -4.77 -13.32 -10.36
CA MET A 55 -4.78 -11.95 -10.88
C MET A 55 -3.39 -11.31 -10.99
N ILE A 56 -2.35 -11.94 -10.44
CA ILE A 56 -0.98 -11.42 -10.59
C ILE A 56 -0.39 -11.99 -11.86
N GLU A 57 -0.19 -11.12 -12.84
CA GLU A 57 0.57 -11.47 -14.04
C GLU A 57 1.96 -11.98 -13.63
N HIS A 58 2.44 -13.02 -14.31
CA HIS A 58 3.79 -13.53 -14.17
C HIS A 58 4.38 -13.87 -15.53
N THR A 59 5.70 -13.88 -15.58
CA THR A 59 6.52 -14.28 -16.73
C THR A 59 7.46 -15.40 -16.29
N ASP A 60 8.06 -16.10 -17.24
CA ASP A 60 9.11 -17.09 -16.91
C ASP A 60 10.27 -16.43 -16.16
N LYS A 61 10.64 -15.20 -16.55
CA LYS A 61 11.63 -14.38 -15.83
C LYS A 61 11.21 -14.14 -14.39
N SER A 62 10.02 -13.61 -14.13
CA SER A 62 9.59 -13.28 -12.76
C SER A 62 9.42 -14.54 -11.90
N ARG A 63 9.02 -15.67 -12.50
CA ARG A 63 8.94 -16.97 -11.81
C ARG A 63 10.32 -17.50 -11.45
N ALA A 64 11.27 -17.45 -12.38
CA ALA A 64 12.65 -17.89 -12.15
C ALA A 64 13.31 -17.07 -11.02
N ILE A 65 13.18 -15.74 -11.08
CA ILE A 65 13.66 -14.84 -10.03
C ILE A 65 13.03 -15.19 -8.68
N TYR A 66 11.71 -15.36 -8.63
CA TYR A 66 11.01 -15.73 -7.40
C TYR A 66 11.57 -17.01 -6.78
N HIS A 67 11.80 -18.05 -7.58
CA HIS A 67 12.40 -19.30 -7.11
C HIS A 67 13.87 -19.15 -6.69
N GLN A 68 14.61 -18.25 -7.33
CA GLN A 68 16.01 -17.97 -7.00
C GLN A 68 16.14 -17.24 -5.65
N VAL A 69 15.35 -16.19 -5.40
CA VAL A 69 15.50 -15.37 -4.18
C VAL A 69 14.83 -15.98 -2.95
N ARG A 70 13.74 -16.75 -3.14
CA ARG A 70 12.93 -17.29 -2.03
C ARG A 70 13.75 -18.07 -0.99
N PRO A 71 14.63 -19.03 -1.33
CA PRO A 71 15.34 -19.82 -0.31
C PRO A 71 16.19 -18.97 0.63
N VAL A 72 16.86 -17.94 0.10
CA VAL A 72 17.70 -17.03 0.88
C VAL A 72 16.82 -16.17 1.78
N LEU A 73 15.80 -15.51 1.21
CA LEU A 73 14.92 -14.63 1.98
C LEU A 73 14.10 -15.37 3.03
N ALA A 74 13.59 -16.56 2.73
CA ALA A 74 12.84 -17.37 3.69
C ALA A 74 13.73 -17.75 4.88
N ARG A 75 14.99 -18.13 4.64
CA ARG A 75 15.95 -18.41 5.71
C ARG A 75 16.28 -17.16 6.53
N ASP A 76 16.41 -16.00 5.89
CA ASP A 76 16.66 -14.72 6.58
C ASP A 76 15.47 -14.30 7.44
N MET A 77 14.25 -14.53 6.95
CA MET A 77 13.01 -14.31 7.67
C MET A 77 12.90 -15.24 8.88
N GLU A 78 13.15 -16.54 8.72
CA GLU A 78 13.12 -17.52 9.81
C GLU A 78 14.08 -17.16 10.95
N ARG A 79 15.30 -16.69 10.64
CA ARG A 79 16.26 -16.22 11.66
C ARG A 79 15.75 -15.01 12.45
N LYS A 80 14.77 -14.27 11.91
CA LYS A 80 14.08 -13.15 12.59
C LYS A 80 12.71 -13.56 13.14
N GLY A 81 12.36 -14.85 13.09
CA GLY A 81 11.06 -15.37 13.48
C GLY A 81 9.91 -14.85 12.62
N LEU A 82 10.18 -14.51 11.35
CA LEU A 82 9.21 -14.09 10.33
C LEU A 82 8.94 -15.23 9.36
N GLN A 83 7.82 -15.16 8.64
CA GLN A 83 7.39 -16.22 7.72
C GLN A 83 7.22 -15.66 6.29
N TRP A 84 7.71 -16.42 5.30
CA TRP A 84 7.54 -16.11 3.88
C TRP A 84 6.06 -16.07 3.49
N GLY A 85 5.67 -15.09 2.68
CA GLY A 85 4.29 -14.93 2.20
C GLY A 85 3.30 -14.36 3.22
N ARG A 86 3.74 -13.98 4.43
CA ARG A 86 2.94 -13.13 5.33
C ARG A 86 2.73 -11.74 4.70
N PRO A 87 1.66 -11.02 5.09
CA PRO A 87 1.40 -9.67 4.61
C PRO A 87 2.62 -8.75 4.73
N VAL A 88 2.86 -7.97 3.68
CA VAL A 88 3.97 -7.00 3.63
C VAL A 88 3.45 -5.57 3.74
N TYR A 89 4.31 -4.71 4.26
CA TYR A 89 4.15 -3.26 4.32
C TYR A 89 5.50 -2.62 4.01
N PHE A 90 5.50 -1.62 3.14
CA PHE A 90 6.70 -0.88 2.78
C PHE A 90 6.67 0.55 3.28
N ARG A 91 7.83 1.07 3.66
CA ARG A 91 8.03 2.50 3.92
C ARG A 91 9.20 3.01 3.11
N ALA A 92 9.03 4.11 2.40
CA ALA A 92 10.11 4.77 1.69
C ALA A 92 10.42 6.12 2.34
N PHE A 93 11.70 6.46 2.43
CA PHE A 93 12.19 7.69 3.00
C PHE A 93 13.06 8.41 1.98
N LYS A 94 12.57 9.53 1.45
CA LYS A 94 13.20 10.24 0.34
C LYS A 94 14.58 10.78 0.70
N SER A 95 14.71 11.44 1.85
CA SER A 95 15.99 12.02 2.27
C SER A 95 17.07 10.95 2.50
N GLU A 96 16.72 9.83 3.12
CA GLU A 96 17.59 8.72 3.45
C GLU A 96 17.86 7.81 2.25
N ARG A 97 17.01 7.90 1.22
CA ARG A 97 16.99 6.98 0.08
C ARG A 97 16.90 5.52 0.51
N ILE A 98 15.97 5.23 1.42
CA ILE A 98 15.75 3.88 1.95
C ILE A 98 14.31 3.47 1.71
N LEU A 99 14.12 2.23 1.24
CA LEU A 99 12.86 1.49 1.28
C LEU A 99 12.98 0.38 2.32
N GLU A 100 12.11 0.38 3.32
CA GLU A 100 12.01 -0.66 4.35
C GLU A 100 10.90 -1.65 3.99
N ALA A 101 11.19 -2.94 4.18
CA ALA A 101 10.24 -4.03 4.13
C ALA A 101 9.89 -4.47 5.56
N TRP A 102 8.60 -4.47 5.86
CA TRP A 102 8.02 -4.92 7.12
C TRP A 102 7.08 -6.08 6.86
N ILE A 103 7.13 -7.10 7.71
CA ILE A 103 6.38 -8.35 7.56
C ILE A 103 5.46 -8.50 8.75
N GLU A 104 4.22 -8.86 8.48
CA GLU A 104 3.26 -9.13 9.54
C GLU A 104 3.68 -10.40 10.32
N LYS A 105 3.56 -10.28 11.65
CA LYS A 105 3.67 -11.33 12.64
C LYS A 105 2.73 -11.01 13.81
N GLU A 106 1.83 -11.94 14.14
CA GLU A 106 0.98 -11.87 15.33
C GLU A 106 0.18 -10.56 15.44
N GLY A 107 -0.39 -10.10 14.32
CA GLY A 107 -1.20 -8.88 14.26
C GLY A 107 -0.40 -7.57 14.17
N THR A 108 0.93 -7.63 14.18
CA THR A 108 1.81 -6.44 14.07
C THR A 108 2.85 -6.63 12.97
N TYR A 109 3.46 -5.55 12.51
CA TYR A 109 4.52 -5.58 11.50
C TYR A 109 5.89 -5.49 12.16
N ARG A 110 6.80 -6.36 11.73
CA ARG A 110 8.17 -6.44 12.20
C ARG A 110 9.13 -6.10 11.07
N PHE A 111 10.18 -5.36 11.39
CA PHE A 111 11.18 -4.98 10.40
C PHE A 111 11.88 -6.22 9.87
N PHE A 112 11.94 -6.35 8.55
CA PHE A 112 12.69 -7.42 7.91
C PHE A 112 13.99 -6.91 7.32
N LYS A 113 13.93 -5.96 6.37
CA LYS A 113 15.10 -5.53 5.60
C LYS A 113 14.91 -4.12 5.06
N SER A 114 16.01 -3.45 4.78
CA SER A 114 16.05 -2.14 4.12
C SER A 114 16.85 -2.20 2.84
N TYR A 115 16.43 -1.44 1.84
CA TYR A 115 17.01 -1.38 0.51
C TYR A 115 17.34 0.06 0.16
N PHE A 116 18.54 0.29 -0.38
CA PHE A 116 18.92 1.61 -0.87
C PHE A 116 18.21 1.93 -2.20
N ILE A 117 17.63 3.12 -2.29
CA ILE A 117 16.99 3.67 -3.49
C ILE A 117 18.07 4.38 -4.31
N TYR A 118 18.42 3.82 -5.46
CA TYR A 118 19.52 4.31 -6.29
C TYR A 118 19.14 5.58 -7.07
N GLY A 119 17.96 5.56 -7.69
CA GLY A 119 17.42 6.71 -8.39
C GLY A 119 16.18 7.22 -7.69
N LEU A 120 16.22 8.49 -7.30
CA LEU A 120 15.10 9.21 -6.69
C LEU A 120 15.12 10.64 -7.24
N SER A 121 14.13 10.99 -8.04
CA SER A 121 14.02 12.31 -8.66
C SER A 121 13.21 13.29 -7.78
N GLY A 122 13.47 14.58 -7.97
CA GLY A 122 12.81 15.67 -7.24
C GLY A 122 13.45 16.02 -5.90
N LYS A 123 12.77 16.89 -5.15
CA LYS A 123 13.18 17.38 -3.83
C LYS A 123 12.29 16.79 -2.73
N LEU A 124 12.48 17.21 -1.48
CA LEU A 124 11.50 16.93 -0.42
C LEU A 124 10.23 17.74 -0.71
N GLY A 125 9.07 17.13 -0.47
CA GLY A 125 7.76 17.67 -0.81
C GLY A 125 6.96 16.75 -1.74
N PRO A 126 5.65 16.97 -1.85
CA PRO A 126 4.76 16.16 -2.67
C PRO A 126 4.96 16.41 -4.18
N LYS A 127 4.43 15.48 -4.99
CA LYS A 127 4.31 15.59 -6.45
C LYS A 127 3.00 16.29 -6.80
N PHE A 128 2.99 17.26 -7.72
CA PHE A 128 1.79 18.02 -8.07
C PHE A 128 1.29 17.78 -9.49
N LYS A 129 2.21 17.55 -10.45
CA LYS A 129 1.82 17.47 -11.86
C LYS A 129 2.58 16.43 -12.66
N GLN A 130 1.99 16.02 -13.78
CA GLN A 130 2.71 15.20 -14.76
C GLN A 130 3.97 15.94 -15.24
N GLY A 131 5.10 15.22 -15.29
CA GLY A 131 6.37 15.78 -15.78
C GLY A 131 7.09 16.73 -14.81
N ASP A 132 6.70 16.85 -13.55
CA ASP A 132 7.48 17.58 -12.53
C ASP A 132 8.72 16.83 -12.01
N TYR A 133 8.98 15.61 -12.52
CA TYR A 133 10.08 14.75 -12.11
C TYR A 133 10.16 14.52 -10.59
N GLN A 134 9.04 14.56 -9.89
CA GLN A 134 8.95 14.47 -8.45
C GLN A 134 8.45 13.09 -8.01
N VAL A 135 9.19 12.40 -7.13
CA VAL A 135 8.63 11.24 -6.41
C VAL A 135 7.65 11.77 -5.36
N PRO A 136 6.41 11.26 -5.32
CA PRO A 136 5.38 11.75 -4.41
C PRO A 136 5.67 11.35 -2.96
N GLU A 137 4.96 11.99 -2.05
CA GLU A 137 4.90 11.65 -0.62
C GLU A 137 3.44 11.35 -0.27
N GLY A 138 3.18 10.47 0.70
CA GLY A 138 1.82 10.06 1.05
C GLY A 138 1.65 8.56 1.30
N PHE A 139 0.39 8.15 1.39
CA PHE A 139 -0.01 6.77 1.69
C PHE A 139 -0.58 6.11 0.43
N TYR A 140 0.05 5.03 -0.03
CA TYR A 140 -0.31 4.37 -1.29
C TYR A 140 -0.59 2.88 -1.11
N THR A 141 -1.37 2.32 -2.03
CA THR A 141 -1.79 0.92 -2.03
C THR A 141 -1.53 0.28 -3.38
N VAL A 142 -0.97 -0.93 -3.35
CA VAL A 142 -0.63 -1.70 -4.55
C VAL A 142 -1.43 -2.99 -4.57
N HIS A 143 -2.30 -3.09 -5.57
CA HIS A 143 -3.12 -4.26 -5.87
C HIS A 143 -2.39 -5.25 -6.80
N PRO A 144 -2.85 -6.51 -6.89
CA PRO A 144 -2.33 -7.52 -7.82
C PRO A 144 -2.10 -7.01 -9.25
N GLY A 145 -3.06 -6.30 -9.82
CA GLY A 145 -2.96 -5.76 -11.20
C GLY A 145 -1.95 -4.62 -11.39
N GLN A 146 -1.36 -4.10 -10.31
CA GLN A 146 -0.30 -3.09 -10.37
C GLN A 146 1.11 -3.72 -10.36
N MET A 147 1.21 -5.04 -10.18
CA MET A 147 2.46 -5.77 -10.35
C MET A 147 2.80 -5.85 -11.83
N HIS A 148 4.04 -5.52 -12.19
CA HIS A 148 4.48 -5.38 -13.58
C HIS A 148 5.72 -6.23 -13.87
N PRO A 149 5.56 -7.56 -14.08
CA PRO A 149 6.68 -8.47 -14.32
C PRO A 149 7.39 -8.22 -15.66
N ARG A 150 6.69 -7.66 -16.65
CA ARG A 150 7.20 -7.33 -18.00
C ARG A 150 7.85 -5.95 -18.09
N SER A 151 8.15 -5.31 -16.95
CA SER A 151 8.82 -4.01 -16.92
C SER A 151 10.12 -4.03 -17.74
N LYS A 152 10.28 -3.03 -18.61
CA LYS A 152 11.52 -2.78 -19.37
C LYS A 152 12.71 -2.43 -18.48
N TYR A 153 12.46 -2.06 -17.22
CA TYR A 153 13.45 -1.70 -16.22
C TYR A 153 13.68 -2.80 -15.18
N HIS A 154 13.53 -4.07 -15.55
CA HIS A 154 13.70 -5.23 -14.66
C HIS A 154 12.72 -5.26 -13.47
N LEU A 155 11.56 -5.91 -13.64
CA LEU A 155 10.47 -5.99 -12.64
C LEU A 155 10.00 -4.61 -12.16
N ALA A 156 8.71 -4.47 -11.88
CA ALA A 156 8.22 -3.25 -11.26
C ALA A 156 6.88 -3.47 -10.58
N PHE A 157 6.45 -2.49 -9.79
CA PHE A 157 5.05 -2.29 -9.51
C PHE A 157 4.71 -0.79 -9.48
N ASN A 158 3.50 -0.45 -9.90
CA ASN A 158 2.98 0.92 -9.81
C ASN A 158 2.48 1.16 -8.38
N ILE A 159 2.92 2.23 -7.73
CA ILE A 159 2.52 2.52 -6.34
C ILE A 159 1.04 2.93 -6.24
N GLY A 160 0.40 3.36 -7.33
CA GLY A 160 -0.98 3.83 -7.35
C GLY A 160 -1.14 5.33 -7.14
N TYR A 161 -0.14 6.13 -7.54
CA TYR A 161 -0.27 7.59 -7.67
C TYR A 161 -1.00 7.93 -8.98
N PRO A 162 -1.91 8.92 -9.00
CA PRO A 162 -2.38 9.72 -7.86
C PRO A 162 -3.37 8.92 -7.01
N ASN A 163 -3.26 8.99 -5.69
CA ASN A 163 -4.22 8.37 -4.78
C ASN A 163 -5.48 9.26 -4.60
N ALA A 164 -6.38 8.91 -3.67
CA ALA A 164 -7.58 9.71 -3.41
C ALA A 164 -7.27 11.15 -2.94
N PHE A 165 -6.23 11.32 -2.12
CA PHE A 165 -5.79 12.62 -1.61
C PHE A 165 -5.23 13.46 -2.77
N ASP A 166 -4.39 12.84 -3.60
CA ASP A 166 -3.80 13.52 -4.73
C ASP A 166 -4.86 14.02 -5.71
N ARG A 167 -5.83 13.16 -6.06
CA ARG A 167 -6.92 13.53 -6.96
C ARG A 167 -7.84 14.61 -6.37
N ALA A 168 -8.15 14.53 -5.07
CA ALA A 168 -8.98 15.54 -4.41
C ALA A 168 -8.31 16.94 -4.38
N ASN A 169 -6.97 16.97 -4.42
CA ASN A 169 -6.17 18.19 -4.47
C ASN A 169 -5.70 18.55 -5.89
N GLY A 170 -6.37 18.03 -6.93
CA GLY A 170 -6.09 18.38 -8.32
C GLY A 170 -4.70 17.97 -8.83
N ARG A 171 -4.01 17.06 -8.12
CA ARG A 171 -2.67 16.62 -8.53
C ARG A 171 -2.77 15.64 -9.70
N THR A 172 -1.84 15.77 -10.64
CA THR A 172 -1.85 15.01 -11.90
C THR A 172 -0.59 14.20 -12.10
N GLY A 173 -0.69 13.21 -12.98
CA GLY A 173 0.38 12.32 -13.40
C GLY A 173 0.00 10.86 -13.22
N ASP A 174 0.94 9.96 -13.49
CA ASP A 174 0.75 8.50 -13.34
C ASP A 174 2.12 7.79 -13.32
N TYR A 175 2.10 6.47 -13.17
CA TYR A 175 3.21 5.54 -13.36
C TYR A 175 4.42 5.83 -12.46
N ILE A 176 4.16 6.17 -11.20
CA ILE A 176 5.21 6.18 -10.19
C ILE A 176 5.51 4.73 -9.82
N MET A 177 6.65 4.24 -10.30
CA MET A 177 7.04 2.84 -10.14
C MET A 177 8.09 2.66 -9.04
N VAL A 178 8.10 1.48 -8.43
CA VAL A 178 9.31 0.91 -7.83
C VAL A 178 9.82 -0.13 -8.82
N HIS A 179 11.06 0.02 -9.31
CA HIS A 179 11.58 -0.83 -10.40
C HIS A 179 13.09 -1.07 -10.26
N GLY A 180 13.63 -2.06 -10.99
CA GLY A 180 15.07 -2.27 -11.15
C GLY A 180 15.69 -1.24 -12.08
N TYR A 181 16.94 -1.43 -12.52
CA TYR A 181 17.71 -0.41 -13.23
C TYR A 181 17.88 0.91 -12.44
N THR A 182 19.12 1.41 -12.37
CA THR A 182 19.43 2.51 -11.45
C THR A 182 19.06 3.91 -11.97
N GLY A 183 18.66 4.05 -13.24
CA GLY A 183 18.22 5.33 -13.82
C GLY A 183 16.73 5.61 -13.56
N SER A 184 16.38 6.86 -13.22
CA SER A 184 15.00 7.28 -12.93
C SER A 184 14.74 8.74 -13.32
N SER A 185 13.52 9.02 -13.78
CA SER A 185 12.98 10.37 -14.04
C SER A 185 11.63 10.58 -13.32
N GLY A 186 11.51 10.11 -12.08
CA GLY A 186 10.29 10.24 -11.27
C GLY A 186 9.83 8.99 -10.51
N CYS A 187 10.62 7.92 -10.50
CA CYS A 187 10.35 6.64 -9.86
C CYS A 187 11.32 6.34 -8.70
N LEU A 188 11.04 5.29 -7.93
CA LEU A 188 11.97 4.71 -6.96
C LEU A 188 12.78 3.61 -7.65
N ALA A 189 13.91 3.98 -8.23
CA ALA A 189 14.79 3.06 -8.95
C ALA A 189 15.70 2.31 -7.97
N MET A 190 15.74 0.99 -8.13
CA MET A 190 16.49 0.05 -7.30
C MET A 190 17.58 -0.63 -8.15
N LYS A 191 18.56 -1.23 -7.50
CA LYS A 191 19.35 -2.28 -8.17
C LYS A 191 18.44 -3.47 -8.49
N ASP A 192 18.73 -4.17 -9.59
CA ASP A 192 17.98 -5.37 -10.00
C ASP A 192 17.83 -6.36 -8.84
N GLN A 193 18.94 -6.70 -8.16
CA GLN A 193 18.92 -7.59 -6.98
C GLN A 193 17.97 -7.13 -5.87
N TYR A 194 17.79 -5.82 -5.68
CA TYR A 194 16.89 -5.29 -4.65
C TYR A 194 15.43 -5.38 -5.08
N ILE A 195 15.12 -5.02 -6.33
CA ILE A 195 13.74 -5.16 -6.82
C ILE A 195 13.34 -6.63 -6.95
N GLU A 196 14.25 -7.54 -7.26
CA GLU A 196 13.99 -8.98 -7.28
C GLU A 196 13.47 -9.47 -5.92
N GLU A 197 14.12 -9.05 -4.83
CA GLU A 197 13.66 -9.35 -3.48
C GLU A 197 12.34 -8.65 -3.13
N ILE A 198 12.25 -7.34 -3.34
CA ILE A 198 11.05 -6.53 -2.99
C ILE A 198 9.82 -7.04 -3.75
N TYR A 199 9.96 -7.25 -5.06
CA TYR A 199 8.90 -7.78 -5.91
C TYR A 199 8.49 -9.17 -5.47
N SER A 200 9.44 -10.06 -5.13
CA SER A 200 9.14 -11.42 -4.69
C SER A 200 8.44 -11.46 -3.33
N LEU A 201 8.81 -10.58 -2.39
CA LEU A 201 8.11 -10.41 -1.12
C LEU A 201 6.66 -9.95 -1.34
N ALA A 202 6.46 -8.93 -2.18
CA ALA A 202 5.15 -8.43 -2.54
C ALA A 202 4.30 -9.50 -3.25
N TYR A 203 4.87 -10.19 -4.24
CA TYR A 203 4.24 -11.28 -4.96
C TYR A 203 3.83 -12.41 -4.02
N ALA A 204 4.70 -12.83 -3.09
CA ALA A 204 4.42 -13.87 -2.12
C ALA A 204 3.26 -13.50 -1.20
N ALA A 205 3.21 -12.25 -0.73
CA ALA A 205 2.18 -11.78 0.17
C ALA A 205 0.81 -11.68 -0.52
N LEU A 206 0.78 -11.12 -1.73
CA LEU A 206 -0.44 -11.03 -2.55
C LEU A 206 -0.95 -12.43 -2.91
N SER A 207 -0.08 -13.31 -3.41
CA SER A 207 -0.41 -14.72 -3.69
C SER A 207 -0.82 -15.49 -2.44
N GLY A 208 -0.29 -15.08 -1.27
CA GLY A 208 -0.61 -15.64 0.04
C GLY A 208 -1.99 -15.24 0.58
N GLY A 209 -2.67 -14.29 -0.07
CA GLY A 209 -4.02 -13.84 0.27
C GLY A 209 -4.10 -12.38 0.74
N GLN A 210 -2.98 -11.63 0.78
CA GLN A 210 -3.04 -10.20 1.04
C GLN A 210 -3.74 -9.50 -0.14
N ARG A 211 -4.85 -8.78 0.09
CA ARG A 211 -5.65 -8.15 -0.98
C ARG A 211 -4.91 -7.04 -1.74
N PHE A 212 -4.11 -6.28 -1.00
CA PHE A 212 -3.21 -5.24 -1.48
C PHE A 212 -2.15 -5.02 -0.40
N PHE A 213 -0.96 -4.57 -0.78
CA PHE A 213 0.02 -4.09 0.17
C PHE A 213 0.10 -2.57 0.17
N ARG A 214 0.65 -2.02 1.25
CA ARG A 214 0.83 -0.58 1.40
C ARG A 214 2.28 -0.19 1.19
N ILE A 215 2.47 0.98 0.59
CA ILE A 215 3.75 1.68 0.56
C ILE A 215 3.50 3.12 0.98
N ASP A 216 4.04 3.49 2.14
CA ASP A 216 3.98 4.85 2.65
C ASP A 216 5.30 5.56 2.32
N ILE A 217 5.23 6.73 1.69
CA ILE A 217 6.41 7.49 1.25
C ILE A 217 6.50 8.77 2.06
N PHE A 218 7.58 8.90 2.81
CA PHE A 218 7.83 10.03 3.70
C PHE A 218 8.99 10.90 3.16
N PRO A 219 8.98 12.21 3.46
CA PRO A 219 10.10 13.09 3.11
C PRO A 219 11.40 12.62 3.80
N PHE A 220 11.28 12.17 5.05
CA PHE A 220 12.38 11.69 5.89
C PHE A 220 11.82 10.84 7.03
N ARG A 221 12.70 10.21 7.83
CA ARG A 221 12.29 9.63 9.13
C ARG A 221 11.77 10.74 10.05
N MET A 222 10.45 10.79 10.23
CA MET A 222 9.74 11.91 10.89
C MET A 222 9.83 11.86 12.43
N THR A 223 11.04 11.68 12.96
CA THR A 223 11.32 11.81 14.39
C THR A 223 11.04 13.23 14.85
N ASP A 224 10.69 13.42 16.12
CA ASP A 224 10.28 14.74 16.62
C ASP A 224 11.38 15.79 16.48
N ALA A 225 12.63 15.42 16.77
CA ALA A 225 13.77 16.34 16.66
C ALA A 225 13.99 16.81 15.21
N ARG A 226 13.89 15.88 14.25
CA ARG A 226 14.08 16.20 12.84
C ARG A 226 12.92 16.99 12.27
N THR A 227 11.71 16.66 12.70
CA THR A 227 10.50 17.36 12.30
C THR A 227 10.53 18.79 12.82
N ARG A 228 10.80 18.99 14.11
CA ARG A 228 10.99 20.32 14.72
C ARG A 228 12.05 21.13 14.00
N TYR A 229 13.23 20.55 13.76
CA TYR A 229 14.30 21.20 13.01
C TYR A 229 13.81 21.68 11.64
N LEU A 230 13.13 20.83 10.86
CA LEU A 230 12.71 21.20 9.50
C LEU A 230 11.50 22.14 9.47
N PHE A 231 10.67 22.17 10.52
CA PHE A 231 9.52 23.06 10.62
C PHE A 231 9.90 24.45 11.17
N GLU A 232 10.94 24.54 12.00
CA GLU A 232 11.39 25.78 12.65
C GLU A 232 12.43 26.57 11.82
N GLN A 233 13.14 25.94 10.88
CA GLN A 233 14.22 26.58 10.10
C GLN A 233 13.75 27.63 9.07
N GLU A 234 12.45 27.74 8.79
CA GLU A 234 11.91 28.70 7.79
C GLU A 234 11.06 29.82 8.43
N THR A 235 10.98 29.89 9.76
CA THR A 235 10.57 31.12 10.45
C THR A 235 11.77 32.08 10.51
N PRO A 236 11.76 33.24 9.82
CA PRO A 236 12.87 34.19 9.88
C PRO A 236 12.86 34.91 11.23
N ALA A 237 13.39 34.26 12.27
CA ALA A 237 13.50 34.87 13.59
C ALA A 237 14.66 34.32 14.42
N VAL A 238 15.85 34.15 13.84
CA VAL A 238 17.08 34.05 14.66
C VAL A 238 18.23 34.83 14.02
N THR A 239 18.21 36.15 14.16
CA THR A 239 19.39 37.01 14.01
C THR A 239 20.36 36.76 15.17
N GLY A 240 21.21 35.74 15.07
CA GLY A 240 22.19 35.42 16.12
C GLY A 240 23.36 34.56 15.63
N PHE A 241 24.51 34.71 16.28
CA PHE A 241 25.78 34.02 15.97
C PHE A 241 25.64 32.48 15.88
N PHE A 242 24.72 31.88 16.64
CA PHE A 242 24.42 30.45 16.63
C PHE A 242 23.81 29.95 15.30
N ALA A 243 22.98 30.74 14.63
CA ALA A 243 22.37 30.37 13.34
C ALA A 243 23.44 30.31 12.23
N ARG A 244 24.47 31.15 12.31
CA ARG A 244 25.58 31.17 11.33
C ARG A 244 26.46 29.93 11.42
N ALA A 245 26.72 29.43 12.63
CA ALA A 245 27.51 28.21 12.83
C ALA A 245 26.78 26.96 12.33
N ILE A 246 25.46 26.86 12.56
CA ILE A 246 24.63 25.75 12.09
C ILE A 246 24.43 25.82 10.58
N LYS A 247 24.21 27.01 10.02
CA LYS A 247 24.16 27.22 8.57
C LYS A 247 25.49 26.84 7.91
N TRP A 248 26.62 27.25 8.48
CA TRP A 248 27.95 26.87 7.98
C TRP A 248 28.16 25.35 8.03
N LEU A 249 27.74 24.68 9.11
CA LEU A 249 27.83 23.23 9.24
C LEU A 249 26.93 22.51 8.20
N MET A 250 25.72 23.02 7.97
CA MET A 250 24.81 22.55 6.94
C MET A 250 25.38 22.78 5.54
N ASP A 251 25.93 23.95 5.25
CA ASP A 251 26.60 24.28 3.98
C ASP A 251 27.81 23.35 3.76
N PHE A 252 28.58 23.04 4.80
CA PHE A 252 29.70 22.09 4.78
C PHE A 252 29.26 20.65 4.48
N PHE A 253 28.18 20.16 5.09
CA PHE A 253 27.60 18.86 4.75
C PHE A 253 26.94 18.85 3.36
N ASN A 254 26.42 20.00 2.92
CA ASN A 254 25.78 20.15 1.61
C ASN A 254 26.80 20.30 0.46
N GLN A 255 28.06 20.63 0.76
CA GLN A 255 29.14 20.76 -0.22
C GLN A 255 29.46 19.45 -0.98
N TYR A 256 29.07 18.30 -0.44
CA TYR A 256 29.21 16.99 -1.09
C TYR A 256 27.91 16.48 -1.77
N ARG A 257 26.85 17.30 -1.78
CA ARG A 257 25.59 17.00 -2.48
C ARG A 257 25.50 17.91 -3.71
N PHE A 258 25.18 17.33 -4.86
CA PHE A 258 25.10 17.99 -6.18
C PHE A 258 24.49 19.42 -6.12
N PRO A 259 25.01 20.37 -6.91
CA PRO A 259 24.62 21.76 -6.84
C PRO A 259 23.12 21.92 -7.12
N GLU A 260 22.41 22.56 -6.19
CA GLU A 260 21.03 23.01 -6.41
C GLU A 260 21.03 24.07 -7.51
N LYS A 261 20.82 23.67 -8.77
CA LYS A 261 20.25 24.58 -9.75
C LYS A 261 18.77 24.76 -9.39
N SER A 262 18.47 25.93 -8.85
CA SER A 262 17.14 26.44 -8.58
C SER A 262 16.34 26.58 -9.87
N ALA A 263 15.77 25.48 -10.35
CA ALA A 263 14.65 25.51 -11.27
C ALA A 263 13.37 25.54 -10.43
N THR A 264 12.84 26.75 -10.23
CA THR A 264 11.43 27.07 -9.95
C THR A 264 10.65 26.01 -9.16
N LEU A 265 10.71 26.13 -7.82
CA LEU A 265 9.57 25.71 -7.00
C LEU A 265 8.33 26.35 -7.65
N GLN A 266 7.39 25.54 -8.16
CA GLN A 266 6.04 26.04 -8.30
C GLN A 266 5.65 26.54 -6.90
N SER A 267 5.10 27.74 -6.82
CA SER A 267 4.97 28.58 -5.63
C SER A 267 3.97 28.07 -4.61
N VAL A 268 4.02 26.77 -4.28
CA VAL A 268 3.25 26.19 -3.18
C VAL A 268 3.78 26.83 -1.89
N PRO A 269 2.92 27.55 -1.15
CA PRO A 269 3.31 28.14 0.11
C PRO A 269 3.92 27.10 1.04
N TYR A 270 5.07 27.40 1.64
CA TYR A 270 5.76 26.50 2.57
C TYR A 270 4.82 25.98 3.68
N LYS A 271 3.88 26.83 4.12
CA LYS A 271 2.80 26.47 5.06
C LYS A 271 2.03 25.22 4.63
N GLU A 272 1.64 25.12 3.36
CA GLU A 272 0.89 23.96 2.84
C GLU A 272 1.74 22.68 2.85
N ILE A 273 3.05 22.79 2.65
CA ILE A 273 3.98 21.65 2.73
C ILE A 273 4.11 21.18 4.19
N VAL A 274 4.19 22.11 5.14
CA VAL A 274 4.25 21.79 6.58
C VAL A 274 2.97 21.13 7.05
N GLU A 275 1.80 21.68 6.74
CA GLU A 275 0.50 21.10 7.09
C GLU A 275 0.34 19.68 6.51
N PHE A 276 0.76 19.50 5.26
CA PHE A 276 0.82 18.18 4.63
C PHE A 276 1.78 17.22 5.37
N TRP A 277 2.96 17.67 5.78
CA TRP A 277 3.91 16.87 6.53
C TRP A 277 3.44 16.56 7.95
N GLU A 278 2.72 17.46 8.62
CA GLU A 278 2.08 17.18 9.90
C GLU A 278 1.07 16.03 9.78
N ALA A 279 0.27 16.02 8.71
CA ALA A 279 -0.62 14.91 8.42
C ALA A 279 0.17 13.60 8.19
N LEU A 280 1.25 13.61 7.40
CA LEU A 280 2.09 12.42 7.20
C LEU A 280 2.69 11.92 8.51
N LYS A 281 3.16 12.83 9.37
CA LYS A 281 3.73 12.52 10.68
C LYS A 281 2.74 11.78 11.57
N LYS A 282 1.46 12.15 11.55
CA LYS A 282 0.43 11.42 12.31
C LYS A 282 0.37 9.94 11.92
N GLY A 283 0.43 9.63 10.62
CA GLY A 283 0.47 8.25 10.14
C GLY A 283 1.77 7.53 10.50
N TYR A 284 2.90 8.23 10.38
CA TYR A 284 4.21 7.74 10.80
C TYR A 284 4.23 7.36 12.29
N ASP A 285 3.78 8.25 13.17
CA ASP A 285 3.78 8.07 14.62
C ASP A 285 2.85 6.93 15.08
N ILE A 286 1.69 6.78 14.42
CA ILE A 286 0.79 5.64 14.68
C ILE A 286 1.50 4.33 14.34
N PHE A 287 2.17 4.24 13.18
CA PHE A 287 2.93 3.04 12.88
C PHE A 287 4.07 2.81 13.87
N GLU A 288 4.79 3.86 14.26
CA GLU A 288 5.87 3.73 15.24
C GLU A 288 5.38 3.23 16.60
N ARG A 289 4.20 3.67 17.05
CA ARG A 289 3.59 3.27 18.32
C ARG A 289 2.99 1.85 18.29
N TYR A 290 2.21 1.54 17.27
CA TYR A 290 1.40 0.30 17.24
C TYR A 290 2.02 -0.81 16.38
N LYS A 291 2.98 -0.47 15.52
CA LYS A 291 3.53 -1.35 14.48
C LYS A 291 2.43 -1.94 13.59
N ILE A 292 1.38 -1.16 13.35
CA ILE A 292 0.30 -1.48 12.42
C ILE A 292 0.05 -0.22 11.60
N PRO A 293 -0.01 -0.29 10.25
CA PRO A 293 -0.25 0.89 9.43
C PRO A 293 -1.55 1.59 9.82
N ALA A 294 -1.51 2.91 9.98
CA ALA A 294 -2.67 3.72 10.38
C ALA A 294 -3.82 3.58 9.37
N ARG A 295 -5.09 3.66 9.79
CA ARG A 295 -6.19 3.77 8.83
C ARG A 295 -6.18 5.17 8.23
N VAL A 296 -6.04 5.25 6.90
CA VAL A 296 -5.97 6.51 6.16
C VAL A 296 -7.20 6.61 5.28
N GLN A 297 -7.93 7.70 5.41
CA GLN A 297 -9.02 8.10 4.53
C GLN A 297 -8.81 9.54 4.07
N VAL A 298 -9.59 9.96 3.08
CA VAL A 298 -9.58 11.33 2.59
C VAL A 298 -10.97 11.90 2.74
N ILE A 299 -11.11 12.97 3.50
CA ILE A 299 -12.39 13.63 3.81
C ILE A 299 -12.22 15.10 3.44
N GLN A 300 -13.05 15.59 2.51
CA GLN A 300 -13.01 16.99 2.04
C GLN A 300 -11.61 17.43 1.57
N GLY A 301 -10.86 16.55 0.90
CA GLY A 301 -9.51 16.85 0.41
C GLY A 301 -8.39 16.64 1.43
N GLU A 302 -8.72 16.39 2.69
CA GLU A 302 -7.75 16.25 3.79
C GLU A 302 -7.56 14.81 4.24
N TYR A 303 -6.38 14.49 4.77
CA TYR A 303 -6.12 13.18 5.36
C TYR A 303 -6.85 13.02 6.70
N SER A 304 -7.71 12.01 6.80
CA SER A 304 -8.26 11.52 8.05
C SER A 304 -7.50 10.25 8.47
N ILE A 305 -6.56 10.42 9.40
CA ILE A 305 -5.67 9.34 9.87
C ILE A 305 -6.04 8.94 11.29
N LYS A 306 -6.32 7.65 11.48
CA LYS A 306 -6.74 7.06 12.75
C LYS A 306 -5.93 5.80 13.10
N PRO A 307 -5.79 5.47 14.39
CA PRO A 307 -5.25 4.17 14.80
C PRO A 307 -6.03 2.98 14.21
N PRO A 308 -5.44 1.77 14.19
CA PRO A 308 -6.07 0.58 13.62
C PRO A 308 -7.39 0.19 14.30
N ASN A 309 -7.47 0.35 15.62
CA ASN A 309 -8.55 -0.17 16.48
C ASN A 309 -9.54 0.92 16.95
N THR A 310 -9.78 1.94 16.13
CA THR A 310 -10.69 3.07 16.45
C THR A 310 -11.83 3.18 15.47
#